data_AF-Q1DFJ6-F1
#
_entry.id   AF-Q1DFJ6-F1
#
_cell.length_a   1.000
_cell.length_b   1.000
_cell.length_c   1.000
_cell.angle_alpha   90.00
_cell.angle_beta   90.00
_cell.angle_gamma   90.00
#
_symmetry.space_group_name_H-M   'P 1'
#
loop_
_entity.id
_entity.type
_entity.pdbx_description
1 polymer ?
#
loop_
_entity_poly.entity_id
_entity_poly.type
_entity_poly.pdbx_seq_one_letter_code
_entity_poly.pdbx_strand_id
1 'polypeptide(L)'
;MHGGTRLVCTSPEVPVSPCIRPGPGSLAGLTNQDLDWPIRVAAMNALQHLVRQHGEVLSWDVIARGFTYQGETLNFANRARGIFWPRHMRETALSIKTTVPRQGREARYDDLRSNEGFQYRFQGTDVASRDNRRLVRGMEWDVPLIYFYGIEPGAYRPIWPVYISEANPAELSFTVVSAAPDAEVLAPGLHAADPKLLNLERRYATVQMKKRLHQAAFRQHVLRAYSQRCAVCRFPRPELLDAAHILPDRDERGRPEISNGLSLCKLHHGAFDTDLLGIRPDGIIEIAPRLLAERDGPTLEYGLKGFAGKALSILPEAPAHRPRREYLEARYERFRMTG
;
A
#
# COMPACT_ATOMS: atom_id res chain seq x y z
N MET A 1 57.43 1.95 52.51
CA MET A 1 57.68 2.56 51.18
C MET A 1 58.11 1.43 50.25
N HIS A 2 57.72 1.47 48.98
CA HIS A 2 57.57 0.33 48.03
C HIS A 2 56.21 -0.37 48.17
N GLY A 3 55.42 -0.67 47.14
CA GLY A 3 55.58 -0.50 45.69
C GLY A 3 54.78 -1.59 44.96
N GLY A 4 53.98 -1.21 43.94
CA GLY A 4 53.39 -2.10 42.91
C GLY A 4 52.36 -3.14 43.41
N THR A 5 51.35 -3.62 42.68
CA THR A 5 51.06 -3.62 41.24
C THR A 5 49.59 -4.03 41.11
N ARG A 6 48.73 -3.26 40.43
CA ARG A 6 47.43 -3.77 39.93
C ARG A 6 47.47 -3.75 38.41
N LEU A 7 47.30 -4.95 37.85
CA LEU A 7 47.18 -5.26 36.44
C LEU A 7 46.02 -4.47 35.82
N VAL A 8 46.28 -3.76 34.73
CA VAL A 8 45.27 -3.22 33.82
C VAL A 8 45.28 -4.13 32.59
N CYS A 9 44.20 -4.92 32.43
CA CYS A 9 43.88 -5.55 31.16
C CYS A 9 43.06 -4.56 30.34
N THR A 10 43.65 -4.05 29.25
CA THR A 10 42.95 -3.26 28.22
C THR A 10 42.24 -4.20 27.26
N SER A 11 40.93 -4.04 27.11
CA SER A 11 40.17 -4.43 25.92
C SER A 11 39.62 -3.16 25.27
N PRO A 12 39.71 -2.96 23.95
CA PRO A 12 39.16 -1.78 23.31
C PRO A 12 37.66 -1.96 23.11
N GLU A 13 36.88 -1.08 23.73
CA GLU A 13 35.45 -0.93 23.44
C GLU A 13 35.25 -0.47 21.99
N VAL A 14 34.39 -1.17 21.27
CA VAL A 14 33.90 -0.77 19.94
C VAL A 14 32.93 0.41 20.14
N PRO A 15 33.13 1.58 19.50
CA PRO A 15 32.20 2.68 19.66
C PRO A 15 30.89 2.38 18.92
N VAL A 16 29.81 2.37 19.67
CA VAL A 16 28.43 2.33 19.15
C VAL A 16 28.15 3.69 18.51
N SER A 17 28.03 3.74 17.19
CA SER A 17 27.71 4.99 16.45
C SER A 17 26.32 5.54 16.84
N PRO A 18 26.17 6.86 17.06
CA PRO A 18 24.92 7.41 17.55
C PRO A 18 23.88 7.56 16.42
N CYS A 19 22.64 7.16 16.71
CA CYS A 19 21.47 7.59 15.93
C CYS A 19 21.41 9.12 15.91
N ILE A 20 21.51 9.73 14.74
CA ILE A 20 21.41 11.18 14.59
C ILE A 20 19.93 11.55 14.70
N ARG A 21 19.52 12.03 15.89
CA ARG A 21 18.26 12.76 16.07
C ARG A 21 18.58 14.26 16.06
N PRO A 22 17.87 15.11 15.28
CA PRO A 22 18.09 16.55 15.36
C PRO A 22 17.63 17.06 16.73
N GLY A 23 18.49 17.85 17.38
CA GLY A 23 18.17 18.58 18.62
C GLY A 23 17.18 19.73 18.37
N PRO A 24 16.62 20.34 19.43
CA PRO A 24 15.61 21.39 19.29
C PRO A 24 16.29 22.67 18.79
N GLY A 25 16.25 22.89 17.48
CA GLY A 25 16.68 24.13 16.83
C GLY A 25 15.65 25.25 17.04
N SER A 26 16.15 26.44 17.36
CA SER A 26 15.42 27.70 17.55
C SER A 26 14.36 27.98 16.48
N LEU A 27 13.15 28.32 16.93
CA LEU A 27 11.92 28.61 16.17
C LEU A 27 11.93 29.95 15.36
N ALA A 28 13.08 30.56 15.10
CA ALA A 28 13.16 31.93 14.57
C ALA A 28 13.61 32.05 13.08
N GLY A 29 13.36 31.05 12.23
CA GLY A 29 13.77 31.09 10.81
C GLY A 29 12.89 30.32 9.81
N LEU A 30 11.65 30.01 10.16
CA LEU A 30 10.79 29.04 9.44
C LEU A 30 9.99 29.65 8.28
N THR A 31 10.63 30.37 7.36
CA THR A 31 10.00 30.76 6.08
C THR A 31 11.01 30.61 4.93
N ASN A 32 10.61 29.91 3.85
CA ASN A 32 11.25 29.88 2.51
C ASN A 32 12.41 28.89 2.20
N GLN A 33 12.46 27.67 2.74
CA GLN A 33 13.59 26.74 2.46
C GLN A 33 13.45 25.82 1.25
N ASP A 34 12.25 25.51 0.75
CA ASP A 34 12.09 24.69 -0.46
C ASP A 34 11.77 25.55 -1.68
N LEU A 35 12.81 25.97 -2.41
CA LEU A 35 12.67 26.69 -3.68
C LEU A 35 11.90 25.87 -4.73
N ASP A 36 11.81 24.55 -4.55
CA ASP A 36 11.11 23.63 -5.45
C ASP A 36 9.61 23.49 -5.09
N TRP A 37 9.13 24.18 -4.06
CA TRP A 37 7.73 24.09 -3.57
C TRP A 37 6.67 24.30 -4.66
N PRO A 38 6.75 25.31 -5.53
CA PRO A 38 5.74 25.51 -6.58
C PRO A 38 5.63 24.31 -7.54
N ILE A 39 6.74 23.63 -7.81
CA ILE A 39 6.78 22.44 -8.66
C ILE A 39 6.06 21.28 -7.96
N ARG A 40 6.27 21.11 -6.64
CA ARG A 40 5.60 20.06 -5.86
C ARG A 40 4.09 20.24 -5.85
N VAL A 41 3.62 21.45 -5.59
CA VAL A 41 2.19 21.78 -5.59
C VAL A 41 1.58 21.50 -6.96
N ALA A 42 2.23 21.94 -8.04
CA ALA A 42 1.77 21.68 -9.40
C ALA A 42 1.68 20.17 -9.69
N ALA A 43 2.68 19.38 -9.27
CA ALA A 43 2.67 17.93 -9.41
C ALA A 43 1.51 17.30 -8.62
N MET A 44 1.39 17.59 -7.33
CA MET A 44 0.37 16.97 -6.47
C MET A 44 -1.06 17.31 -6.92
N ASN A 45 -1.30 18.54 -7.38
CA ASN A 45 -2.59 18.95 -7.94
C ASN A 45 -2.90 18.22 -9.26
N ALA A 46 -1.92 18.09 -10.15
CA ALA A 46 -2.07 17.33 -11.38
C ALA A 46 -2.33 15.84 -11.09
N LEU A 47 -1.66 15.27 -10.09
CA LEU A 47 -1.85 13.89 -9.67
C LEU A 47 -3.24 13.65 -9.08
N GLN A 48 -3.77 14.60 -8.31
CA GLN A 48 -5.14 14.54 -7.81
C GLN A 48 -6.17 14.53 -8.96
N HIS A 49 -5.94 15.30 -10.03
CA HIS A 49 -6.79 15.24 -11.22
C HIS A 49 -6.70 13.87 -11.91
N LEU A 50 -5.50 13.32 -12.08
CA LEU A 50 -5.31 11.99 -12.67
C LEU A 50 -6.02 10.89 -11.87
N VAL A 51 -5.93 10.91 -10.53
CA VAL A 51 -6.62 9.94 -9.68
C VAL A 51 -8.14 10.09 -9.75
N ARG A 52 -8.68 11.31 -9.83
CA ARG A 52 -10.12 11.51 -10.05
C ARG A 52 -10.59 10.98 -11.40
N GLN A 53 -9.77 11.08 -12.44
CA GLN A 53 -10.13 10.65 -13.79
C GLN A 53 -9.95 9.15 -14.03
N HIS A 54 -8.88 8.56 -13.49
CA HIS A 54 -8.46 7.19 -13.79
C HIS A 54 -8.62 6.21 -12.63
N GLY A 55 -9.03 6.69 -11.45
CA GLY A 55 -9.13 5.91 -10.22
C GLY A 55 -7.85 5.92 -9.39
N GLU A 56 -7.89 5.23 -8.23
CA GLU A 56 -6.80 5.24 -7.24
C GLU A 56 -5.52 4.51 -7.70
N VAL A 57 -5.61 3.65 -8.73
CA VAL A 57 -4.48 2.92 -9.29
C VAL A 57 -4.24 3.41 -10.71
N LEU A 58 -3.05 3.96 -10.94
CA LEU A 58 -2.66 4.53 -12.23
C LEU A 58 -1.74 3.56 -12.97
N SER A 59 -1.97 3.42 -14.28
CA SER A 59 -1.00 2.75 -15.15
C SER A 59 0.24 3.62 -15.34
N TRP A 60 1.37 2.99 -15.64
CA TRP A 60 2.60 3.73 -15.96
C TRP A 60 2.38 4.70 -17.12
N ASP A 61 1.58 4.33 -18.12
CA ASP A 61 1.35 5.16 -19.31
C ASP A 61 0.56 6.42 -18.97
N VAL A 62 -0.23 6.42 -17.91
CA VAL A 62 -0.85 7.64 -17.35
C VAL A 62 0.20 8.46 -16.61
N ILE A 63 1.01 7.84 -15.75
CA ILE A 63 2.05 8.52 -14.95
C ILE A 63 3.12 9.17 -15.85
N ALA A 64 3.51 8.50 -16.94
CA ALA A 64 4.55 8.95 -17.86
C ALA A 64 4.15 10.15 -18.72
N ARG A 65 2.86 10.54 -18.73
CA ARG A 65 2.42 11.79 -19.39
C ARG A 65 2.93 13.03 -18.67
N GLY A 66 3.30 12.91 -17.39
CA GLY A 66 3.80 14.02 -16.61
C GLY A 66 2.71 15.04 -16.23
N PHE A 67 3.15 16.23 -15.85
CA PHE A 67 2.31 17.36 -15.47
C PHE A 67 2.85 18.66 -16.05
N THR A 68 1.98 19.64 -16.26
CA THR A 68 2.37 20.95 -16.78
C THR A 68 2.82 21.87 -15.65
N TYR A 69 3.97 22.51 -15.81
CA TYR A 69 4.45 23.57 -14.94
C TYR A 69 5.11 24.66 -15.79
N GLN A 70 4.63 25.90 -15.66
CA GLN A 70 5.12 27.06 -16.43
C GLN A 70 5.18 26.82 -17.96
N GLY A 71 4.18 26.12 -18.51
CA GLY A 71 4.11 25.81 -19.95
C GLY A 71 4.97 24.63 -20.40
N GLU A 72 5.81 24.07 -19.53
CA GLU A 72 6.59 22.85 -19.81
C GLU A 72 5.92 21.61 -19.23
N THR A 73 6.10 20.46 -19.89
CA THR A 73 5.72 19.16 -19.32
C THR A 73 6.87 18.57 -18.51
N LEU A 74 6.65 18.38 -17.21
CA LEU A 74 7.58 17.75 -16.29
C LEU A 74 7.13 16.33 -15.95
N ASN A 75 8.08 15.43 -15.71
CA ASN A 75 7.74 14.05 -15.32
C ASN A 75 7.45 13.95 -13.82
N PHE A 76 6.53 13.05 -13.45
CA PHE A 76 6.33 12.67 -12.05
C PHE A 76 7.42 11.74 -11.52
N ALA A 77 7.86 10.82 -12.37
CA ALA A 77 8.80 9.74 -12.06
C ALA A 77 9.45 9.26 -13.37
N ASN A 78 10.52 8.45 -13.29
CA ASN A 78 11.09 7.76 -14.46
C ASN A 78 11.08 6.23 -14.28
N ARG A 79 11.27 5.46 -15.37
CA ARG A 79 11.26 3.98 -15.29
C ARG A 79 12.50 3.39 -14.61
N ALA A 80 13.66 4.02 -14.81
CA ALA A 80 14.97 3.46 -14.48
C ALA A 80 15.35 3.53 -12.99
N ARG A 81 14.83 4.53 -12.26
CA ARG A 81 15.23 4.83 -10.88
C ARG A 81 14.03 4.86 -9.94
N GLY A 82 14.29 4.51 -8.68
CA GLY A 82 13.31 4.57 -7.61
C GLY A 82 13.10 5.99 -7.10
N ILE A 83 14.17 6.79 -7.01
CA ILE A 83 14.15 8.17 -6.54
C ILE A 83 14.19 9.09 -7.76
N PHE A 84 13.31 10.10 -7.81
CA PHE A 84 13.20 10.98 -8.97
C PHE A 84 13.01 12.45 -8.61
N TRP A 85 13.59 13.31 -9.43
CA TRP A 85 13.36 14.75 -9.44
C TRP A 85 13.45 15.30 -10.88
N PRO A 86 12.63 16.30 -11.26
CA PRO A 86 12.80 17.05 -12.51
C PRO A 86 14.11 17.84 -12.50
N ARG A 87 14.63 18.16 -13.70
CA ARG A 87 15.85 18.99 -13.85
C ARG A 87 15.77 20.36 -13.17
N HIS A 88 14.55 20.88 -13.02
CA HIS A 88 14.27 22.17 -12.37
C HIS A 88 14.49 22.11 -10.85
N MET A 89 14.45 20.91 -10.25
CA MET A 89 14.61 20.73 -8.81
C MET A 89 16.07 20.45 -8.41
N ARG A 90 16.63 21.32 -7.57
CA ARG A 90 18.08 21.32 -7.28
C ARG A 90 18.46 20.55 -6.04
N GLU A 91 17.62 20.55 -5.02
CA GLU A 91 18.07 20.17 -3.67
C GLU A 91 17.52 18.84 -3.18
N THR A 92 16.26 18.54 -3.50
CA THR A 92 15.51 17.42 -2.93
C THR A 92 14.84 16.57 -4.01
N ALA A 93 14.18 15.46 -3.64
CA ALA A 93 13.45 14.59 -4.56
C ALA A 93 12.00 15.06 -4.73
N LEU A 94 11.38 14.81 -5.89
CA LEU A 94 9.93 15.01 -6.08
C LEU A 94 9.15 13.76 -5.67
N SER A 95 9.65 12.59 -6.08
CA SER A 95 8.95 11.34 -5.90
C SER A 95 9.88 10.18 -5.63
N ILE A 96 9.30 9.15 -5.01
CA ILE A 96 9.88 7.83 -4.85
C ILE A 96 8.94 6.78 -5.45
N LYS A 97 9.50 5.64 -5.85
CA LYS A 97 8.75 4.55 -6.46
C LYS A 97 9.30 3.20 -6.05
N THR A 98 8.40 2.26 -5.79
CA THR A 98 8.70 0.84 -5.65
C THR A 98 8.06 0.06 -6.78
N THR A 99 8.74 -0.96 -7.29
CA THR A 99 8.21 -1.85 -8.31
C THR A 99 7.96 -3.23 -7.71
N VAL A 100 6.84 -3.86 -8.10
CA VAL A 100 6.64 -5.28 -7.83
C VAL A 100 7.47 -6.06 -8.86
N PRO A 101 8.37 -6.96 -8.42
CA PRO A 101 9.12 -7.81 -9.34
C PRO A 101 8.19 -8.64 -10.23
N ARG A 102 8.57 -8.84 -11.50
CA ARG A 102 7.76 -9.63 -12.45
C ARG A 102 7.74 -11.14 -12.17
N GLN A 103 8.66 -11.65 -11.36
CA GLN A 103 8.79 -13.08 -11.04
C GLN A 103 8.81 -13.27 -9.52
N GLY A 104 7.75 -13.88 -8.98
CA GLY A 104 7.73 -14.80 -7.83
C GLY A 104 8.37 -14.39 -6.50
N ARG A 105 9.01 -13.23 -6.38
CA ARG A 105 9.46 -12.71 -5.09
C ARG A 105 8.25 -12.15 -4.39
N GLU A 106 8.02 -12.67 -3.19
CA GLU A 106 6.97 -12.28 -2.26
C GLU A 106 6.64 -10.80 -2.44
N ALA A 107 5.37 -10.54 -2.76
CA ALA A 107 4.85 -9.20 -2.73
C ALA A 107 5.29 -8.59 -1.39
N ARG A 108 5.84 -7.36 -1.44
CA ARG A 108 6.44 -6.63 -0.31
C ARG A 108 5.39 -6.24 0.75
N TYR A 109 4.48 -7.14 1.08
CA TYR A 109 3.65 -7.13 2.25
C TYR A 109 4.48 -7.32 3.53
N ASP A 110 5.81 -7.48 3.47
CA ASP A 110 6.66 -7.46 4.66
C ASP A 110 6.67 -6.08 5.38
N ASP A 111 6.14 -5.03 4.72
CA ASP A 111 5.76 -3.76 5.37
C ASP A 111 4.61 -3.90 6.39
N LEU A 112 3.93 -5.07 6.46
CA LEU A 112 2.85 -5.38 7.42
C LEU A 112 3.32 -5.44 8.87
N ARG A 113 4.62 -5.62 9.12
CA ARG A 113 5.14 -5.83 10.48
C ARG A 113 5.41 -4.53 11.25
N SER A 114 5.56 -3.40 10.57
CA SER A 114 5.82 -2.11 11.21
C SER A 114 4.63 -1.17 11.10
N ASN A 115 4.08 -0.79 12.25
CA ASN A 115 3.08 0.26 12.37
C ASN A 115 3.69 1.68 12.25
N GLU A 116 5.01 1.80 12.05
CA GLU A 116 5.73 3.07 12.14
C GLU A 116 5.93 3.77 10.79
N GLY A 117 5.89 3.05 9.67
CA GLY A 117 6.08 3.62 8.33
C GLY A 117 6.30 2.57 7.24
N PHE A 118 6.31 2.97 5.96
CA PHE A 118 6.74 2.11 4.85
C PHE A 118 8.27 2.04 4.82
N GLN A 119 8.84 0.84 4.63
CA GLN A 119 10.29 0.68 4.51
C GLN A 119 10.72 0.85 3.06
N TYR A 120 11.43 1.94 2.78
CA TYR A 120 11.93 2.27 1.45
C TYR A 120 13.44 2.06 1.35
N ARG A 121 13.88 1.13 0.52
CA ARG A 121 15.32 0.82 0.38
C ARG A 121 16.09 1.97 -0.27
N PHE A 122 17.30 2.19 0.21
CA PHE A 122 18.28 3.06 -0.42
C PHE A 122 18.52 2.66 -1.88
N GLN A 123 18.86 3.65 -2.70
CA GLN A 123 19.33 3.42 -4.05
C GLN A 123 20.77 2.88 -3.98
N GLY A 124 20.93 1.59 -4.29
CA GLY A 124 22.23 0.92 -4.17
C GLY A 124 22.69 0.76 -2.71
N THR A 125 23.98 0.50 -2.52
CA THR A 125 24.61 0.34 -1.20
C THR A 125 25.37 1.59 -0.75
N ASP A 126 25.61 2.54 -1.64
CA ASP A 126 26.25 3.82 -1.31
C ASP A 126 25.23 4.77 -0.65
N VAL A 127 25.30 4.87 0.67
CA VAL A 127 24.45 5.75 1.48
C VAL A 127 24.63 7.24 1.15
N ALA A 128 25.81 7.63 0.65
CA ALA A 128 26.14 9.00 0.29
C ALA A 128 25.85 9.33 -1.18
N SER A 129 25.23 8.40 -1.92
CA SER A 129 24.89 8.62 -3.32
C SER A 129 24.04 9.87 -3.51
N ARG A 130 24.11 10.46 -4.72
CA ARG A 130 23.35 11.67 -5.06
C ARG A 130 21.85 11.48 -4.81
N ASP A 131 21.31 10.33 -5.15
CA ASP A 131 19.90 10.00 -5.04
C ASP A 131 19.49 9.90 -3.55
N ASN A 132 20.27 9.20 -2.72
CA ASN A 132 19.99 9.04 -1.29
C ASN A 132 20.11 10.36 -0.51
N ARG A 133 21.13 11.19 -0.82
CA ARG A 133 21.31 12.51 -0.18
C ARG A 133 20.13 13.45 -0.39
N ARG A 134 19.40 13.33 -1.51
CA ARG A 134 18.19 14.14 -1.76
C ARG A 134 17.03 13.75 -0.85
N LEU A 135 16.92 12.47 -0.46
CA LEU A 135 15.93 12.03 0.52
C LEU A 135 16.32 12.44 1.93
N VAL A 136 17.61 12.37 2.27
CA VAL A 136 18.12 12.86 3.57
C VAL A 136 17.87 14.37 3.73
N ARG A 137 18.18 15.18 2.71
CA ARG A 137 17.81 16.61 2.74
C ARG A 137 16.31 16.83 2.81
N GLY A 138 15.53 16.02 2.10
CA GLY A 138 14.08 16.09 2.15
C GLY A 138 13.52 15.79 3.55
N MET A 139 14.16 14.88 4.29
CA MET A 139 13.87 14.61 5.70
C MET A 139 14.22 15.81 6.58
N GLU A 140 15.44 16.36 6.43
CA GLU A 140 15.92 17.50 7.22
C GLU A 140 15.05 18.76 7.03
N TRP A 141 14.54 18.96 5.82
CA TRP A 141 13.72 20.11 5.45
C TRP A 141 12.21 19.83 5.55
N ASP A 142 11.85 18.62 5.97
CA ASP A 142 10.48 18.13 6.12
C ASP A 142 9.60 18.37 4.86
N VAL A 143 10.15 18.11 3.67
CA VAL A 143 9.45 18.38 2.40
C VAL A 143 8.60 17.18 1.95
N PRO A 144 7.39 17.42 1.39
CA PRO A 144 6.51 16.36 0.96
C PRO A 144 6.94 15.75 -0.37
N LEU A 145 6.80 14.44 -0.48
CA LEU A 145 7.07 13.63 -1.66
C LEU A 145 5.79 12.98 -2.19
N ILE A 146 5.86 12.53 -3.44
CA ILE A 146 4.90 11.58 -4.01
C ILE A 146 5.51 10.18 -3.94
N TYR A 147 4.82 9.22 -3.34
CA TYR A 147 5.22 7.81 -3.38
C TYR A 147 4.35 7.00 -4.33
N PHE A 148 4.92 6.59 -5.45
CA PHE A 148 4.33 5.62 -6.37
C PHE A 148 4.57 4.20 -5.86
N TYR A 149 3.65 3.71 -5.04
CA TYR A 149 3.71 2.35 -4.52
C TYR A 149 3.28 1.36 -5.61
N GLY A 150 4.18 0.44 -5.97
CA GLY A 150 3.90 -0.58 -6.98
C GLY A 150 2.88 -1.60 -6.47
N ILE A 151 1.75 -1.72 -7.17
CA ILE A 151 0.73 -2.73 -6.83
C ILE A 151 0.92 -3.98 -7.69
N GLU A 152 1.26 -3.81 -8.96
CA GLU A 152 1.68 -4.87 -9.86
C GLU A 152 2.60 -4.31 -10.97
N PRO A 153 3.21 -5.15 -11.82
CA PRO A 153 4.11 -4.66 -12.86
C PRO A 153 3.44 -3.64 -13.80
N GLY A 154 3.81 -2.37 -13.65
CA GLY A 154 3.31 -1.27 -14.48
C GLY A 154 2.07 -0.55 -13.94
N ALA A 155 1.54 -0.93 -12.78
CA ALA A 155 0.44 -0.24 -12.12
C ALA A 155 0.84 0.20 -10.70
N TYR A 156 0.54 1.45 -10.37
CA TYR A 156 1.00 2.09 -9.15
C TYR A 156 -0.16 2.79 -8.46
N ARG A 157 -0.19 2.70 -7.13
CA ARG A 157 -1.02 3.57 -6.30
C ARG A 157 -0.17 4.76 -5.87
N PRO A 158 -0.43 5.98 -6.37
CA PRO A 158 0.21 7.17 -5.83
C PRO A 158 -0.26 7.46 -4.40
N ILE A 159 0.67 7.84 -3.53
CA ILE A 159 0.44 8.25 -2.14
C ILE A 159 1.12 9.61 -1.95
N TRP A 160 0.36 10.61 -1.53
CA TRP A 160 0.87 11.94 -1.24
C TRP A 160 -0.05 12.67 -0.24
N PRO A 161 0.48 13.63 0.53
CA PRO A 161 1.91 13.85 0.73
C PRO A 161 2.51 12.78 1.66
N VAL A 162 3.71 12.29 1.31
CA VAL A 162 4.52 11.46 2.21
C VAL A 162 5.82 12.16 2.58
N TYR A 163 6.42 11.76 3.69
CA TYR A 163 7.62 12.35 4.26
C TYR A 163 8.60 11.24 4.62
N ILE A 164 9.89 11.54 4.53
CA ILE A 164 10.91 10.69 5.12
C ILE A 164 11.00 11.06 6.60
N SER A 165 10.74 10.10 7.48
CA SER A 165 10.78 10.30 8.93
C SER A 165 12.10 9.85 9.56
N GLU A 166 12.78 8.90 8.92
CA GLU A 166 14.03 8.34 9.39
C GLU A 166 14.86 7.80 8.21
N ALA A 167 16.18 7.89 8.34
CA ALA A 167 17.14 7.20 7.50
C ALA A 167 17.92 6.21 8.38
N ASN A 168 17.94 4.94 7.99
CA ASN A 168 18.69 3.87 8.66
C ASN A 168 19.80 3.36 7.71
N PRO A 169 21.02 3.94 7.79
CA PRO A 169 22.14 3.53 6.95
C PRO A 169 22.59 2.08 7.19
N ALA A 170 22.39 1.54 8.39
CA ALA A 170 22.78 0.17 8.71
C ALA A 170 21.92 -0.87 7.98
N GLU A 171 20.61 -0.58 7.85
CA GLU A 171 19.67 -1.43 7.11
C GLU A 171 19.50 -1.03 5.64
N LEU A 172 20.18 0.04 5.20
CA LEU A 172 20.03 0.64 3.88
C LEU A 172 18.56 0.95 3.55
N SER A 173 17.84 1.54 4.51
CA SER A 173 16.40 1.84 4.42
C SER A 173 16.04 3.22 4.95
N PHE A 174 14.95 3.77 4.43
CA PHE A 174 14.26 4.96 4.92
C PHE A 174 12.88 4.56 5.44
N THR A 175 12.43 5.21 6.51
CA THR A 175 11.05 5.08 7.01
C THR A 175 10.20 6.20 6.41
N VAL A 176 9.23 5.84 5.57
CA VAL A 176 8.32 6.77 4.89
C VAL A 176 6.97 6.81 5.60
N VAL A 177 6.48 8.01 5.91
CA VAL A 177 5.19 8.23 6.57
C VAL A 177 4.28 9.11 5.72
N SER A 178 2.98 8.80 5.69
CA SER A 178 1.95 9.60 5.03
C SER A 178 1.39 10.64 5.99
N ALA A 179 1.01 11.82 5.48
CA ALA A 179 0.03 12.65 6.18
C ALA A 179 -1.40 12.22 5.81
N ALA A 180 -2.40 12.81 6.47
CA ALA A 180 -3.81 12.51 6.23
C ALA A 180 -4.19 12.72 4.73
N PRO A 181 -5.07 11.88 4.17
CA PRO A 181 -5.41 11.87 2.74
C PRO A 181 -6.07 13.16 2.22
N ASP A 182 -6.61 13.98 3.12
CA ASP A 182 -7.24 15.28 2.82
C ASP A 182 -6.41 16.47 3.33
N ALA A 183 -5.14 16.23 3.71
CA ALA A 183 -4.24 17.35 3.89
C ALA A 183 -4.03 17.98 2.51
N GLU A 184 -4.72 19.11 2.26
CA GLU A 184 -4.23 20.09 1.30
C GLU A 184 -2.73 20.21 1.52
N VAL A 185 -1.96 20.32 0.43
CA VAL A 185 -0.51 20.45 0.52
C VAL A 185 -0.24 21.79 1.23
N LEU A 186 -0.22 21.75 2.56
CA LEU A 186 -0.18 22.92 3.42
C LEU A 186 1.12 23.65 3.12
N ALA A 187 1.02 24.97 2.94
CA ALA A 187 2.19 25.79 2.69
C ALA A 187 3.29 25.53 3.75
N PRO A 188 4.58 25.55 3.37
CA PRO A 188 5.67 25.37 4.31
C PRO A 188 5.54 26.40 5.43
N GLY A 189 5.55 25.94 6.68
CA GLY A 189 5.50 26.81 7.86
C GLY A 189 4.13 27.02 8.52
N LEU A 190 3.06 26.34 8.07
CA LEU A 190 1.74 26.49 8.72
C LEU A 190 1.56 25.70 10.04
N HIS A 191 2.60 25.03 10.53
CA HIS A 191 2.55 24.32 11.80
C HIS A 191 3.67 24.76 12.74
N ALA A 192 3.32 25.64 13.68
CA ALA A 192 3.90 25.64 15.02
C ALA A 192 3.31 24.46 15.84
N ALA A 193 3.23 23.26 15.25
CA ALA A 193 2.82 22.05 15.97
C ALA A 193 4.07 21.45 16.63
N ASP A 194 3.91 20.89 17.83
CA ASP A 194 4.95 20.09 18.48
C ASP A 194 5.42 19.00 17.49
N PRO A 195 6.72 18.93 17.14
CA PRO A 195 7.25 17.91 16.25
C PRO A 195 6.87 16.48 16.65
N LYS A 196 6.67 16.20 17.94
CA LYS A 196 6.20 14.89 18.42
C LYS A 196 4.75 14.62 18.03
N LEU A 197 3.88 15.60 18.17
CA LEU A 197 2.45 15.47 17.82
C LEU A 197 2.28 15.29 16.31
N LEU A 198 3.00 16.08 15.51
CA LEU A 198 2.99 15.97 14.05
C LEU A 198 3.48 14.58 13.58
N ASN A 199 4.52 14.04 14.21
CA ASN A 199 4.99 12.69 13.93
C ASN A 199 3.96 11.61 14.30
N LEU A 200 3.25 11.77 15.42
CA LEU A 200 2.19 10.85 15.83
C LEU A 200 1.02 10.85 14.83
N GLU A 201 0.58 12.03 14.39
CA GLU A 201 -0.46 12.19 13.37
C GLU A 201 -0.08 11.51 12.05
N ARG A 202 1.16 11.72 11.58
CA ARG A 202 1.68 11.05 10.37
C ARG A 202 1.73 9.54 10.53
N ARG A 203 2.15 9.01 11.68
CA ARG A 203 2.13 7.57 11.94
C ARG A 203 0.71 7.00 11.88
N TYR A 204 -0.25 7.66 12.53
CA TYR A 204 -1.65 7.25 12.48
C TYR A 204 -2.21 7.28 11.05
N ALA A 205 -1.98 8.36 10.30
CA ALA A 205 -2.37 8.47 8.91
C ALA A 205 -1.72 7.38 8.03
N THR A 206 -0.46 7.03 8.31
CA THR A 206 0.27 5.95 7.63
C THR A 206 -0.38 4.60 7.86
N VAL A 207 -0.81 4.28 9.08
CA VAL A 207 -1.53 3.03 9.38
C VAL A 207 -2.81 2.92 8.56
N GLN A 208 -3.62 3.99 8.51
CA GLN A 208 -4.85 4.00 7.71
C GLN A 208 -4.57 3.89 6.21
N MET A 209 -3.51 4.56 5.73
CA MET A 209 -3.08 4.49 4.34
C MET A 209 -2.62 3.08 3.95
N LYS A 210 -1.77 2.44 4.77
CA LYS A 210 -1.33 1.06 4.57
C LYS A 210 -2.51 0.11 4.47
N LYS A 211 -3.50 0.23 5.36
CA LYS A 211 -4.71 -0.59 5.33
C LYS A 211 -5.46 -0.47 4.00
N ARG A 212 -5.73 0.76 3.54
CA ARG A 212 -6.39 0.98 2.24
C ARG A 212 -5.57 0.46 1.06
N LEU A 213 -4.25 0.65 1.12
CA LEU A 213 -3.33 0.19 0.10
C LEU A 213 -3.34 -1.34 -0.02
N HIS A 214 -3.27 -2.05 1.11
CA HIS A 214 -3.32 -3.51 1.13
C HIS A 214 -4.65 -4.04 0.62
N GLN A 215 -5.78 -3.42 1.00
CA GLN A 215 -7.10 -3.79 0.48
C GLN A 215 -7.19 -3.61 -1.05
N ALA A 216 -6.65 -2.51 -1.58
CA ALA A 216 -6.63 -2.28 -3.03
C ALA A 216 -5.72 -3.28 -3.76
N ALA A 217 -4.54 -3.58 -3.20
CA ALA A 217 -3.60 -4.54 -3.77
C ALA A 217 -4.19 -5.96 -3.79
N PHE A 218 -4.74 -6.40 -2.65
CA PHE A 218 -5.45 -7.66 -2.51
C PHE A 218 -6.56 -7.79 -3.55
N ARG A 219 -7.42 -6.76 -3.65
CA ARG A 219 -8.48 -6.70 -4.65
C ARG A 219 -7.94 -6.90 -6.06
N GLN A 220 -6.93 -6.14 -6.45
CA GLN A 220 -6.37 -6.21 -7.79
C GLN A 220 -5.79 -7.60 -8.10
N HIS A 221 -5.05 -8.20 -7.15
CA HIS A 221 -4.45 -9.52 -7.32
C HIS A 221 -5.50 -10.62 -7.44
N VAL A 222 -6.54 -10.61 -6.59
CA VAL A 222 -7.64 -11.57 -6.63
C VAL A 222 -8.41 -11.45 -7.95
N LEU A 223 -8.86 -10.24 -8.31
CA LEU A 223 -9.62 -10.03 -9.55
C LEU A 223 -8.84 -10.53 -10.78
N ARG A 224 -7.54 -10.25 -10.83
CA ARG A 224 -6.67 -10.72 -11.92
C ARG A 224 -6.51 -12.24 -11.93
N ALA A 225 -6.35 -12.88 -10.77
CA ALA A 225 -6.24 -14.34 -10.67
C ALA A 225 -7.49 -15.05 -11.19
N TYR A 226 -8.66 -14.40 -11.10
CA TYR A 226 -9.94 -14.88 -11.62
C TYR A 226 -10.27 -14.32 -13.02
N SER A 227 -9.28 -13.85 -13.77
CA SER A 227 -9.44 -13.30 -15.12
C SER A 227 -10.49 -12.19 -15.20
N GLN A 228 -10.56 -11.36 -14.16
CA GLN A 228 -11.49 -10.24 -14.01
C GLN A 228 -12.97 -10.65 -14.14
N ARG A 229 -13.31 -11.83 -13.61
CA ARG A 229 -14.67 -12.38 -13.63
C ARG A 229 -15.12 -12.79 -12.24
N CYS A 230 -16.44 -12.78 -12.02
CA CYS A 230 -17.02 -13.39 -10.84
C CYS A 230 -16.81 -14.91 -10.85
N ALA A 231 -16.33 -15.48 -9.74
CA ALA A 231 -16.12 -16.90 -9.53
C ALA A 231 -17.41 -17.72 -9.62
N VAL A 232 -18.55 -17.13 -9.26
CA VAL A 232 -19.87 -17.78 -9.29
C VAL A 232 -20.50 -17.68 -10.68
N CYS A 233 -20.76 -16.46 -11.17
CA CYS A 233 -21.57 -16.24 -12.38
C CYS A 233 -20.80 -15.82 -13.64
N ARG A 234 -19.46 -15.71 -13.57
CA ARG A 234 -18.58 -15.30 -14.70
C ARG A 234 -18.76 -13.86 -15.20
N PHE A 235 -19.49 -13.02 -14.46
CA PHE A 235 -19.73 -11.63 -14.83
C PHE A 235 -18.41 -10.85 -15.03
N PRO A 236 -18.17 -10.19 -16.19
CA PRO A 236 -16.84 -9.70 -16.59
C PRO A 236 -16.64 -8.19 -16.47
N ARG A 237 -17.25 -7.52 -15.48
CA ARG A 237 -17.10 -6.06 -15.30
C ARG A 237 -16.37 -5.76 -13.99
N PRO A 238 -15.05 -5.49 -14.01
CA PRO A 238 -14.24 -5.25 -12.82
C PRO A 238 -14.79 -4.19 -11.86
N GLU A 239 -15.49 -3.19 -12.40
CA GLU A 239 -16.12 -2.09 -11.65
C GLU A 239 -17.21 -2.60 -10.69
N LEU A 240 -17.81 -3.74 -11.01
CA LEU A 240 -18.87 -4.41 -10.26
C LEU A 240 -18.42 -5.71 -9.60
N LEU A 241 -17.11 -5.99 -9.61
CA LEU A 241 -16.49 -7.08 -8.86
C LEU A 241 -15.93 -6.57 -7.54
N ASP A 242 -15.72 -7.48 -6.61
CA ASP A 242 -15.01 -7.31 -5.35
C ASP A 242 -14.12 -8.53 -5.08
N ALA A 243 -13.11 -8.35 -4.24
CA ALA A 243 -12.38 -9.47 -3.66
C ALA A 243 -12.95 -9.74 -2.27
N ALA A 244 -13.69 -10.84 -2.15
CA ALA A 244 -14.21 -11.32 -0.89
C ALA A 244 -13.14 -12.16 -0.20
N HIS A 245 -12.90 -11.91 1.08
CA HIS A 245 -12.08 -12.80 1.90
C HIS A 245 -12.87 -14.07 2.24
N ILE A 246 -12.23 -15.23 2.16
CA ILE A 246 -12.81 -16.48 2.64
C ILE A 246 -12.80 -16.49 4.16
N LEU A 247 -11.61 -16.31 4.76
CA LEU A 247 -11.45 -16.01 6.18
C LEU A 247 -11.25 -14.51 6.37
N PRO A 248 -12.04 -13.85 7.22
CA PRO A 248 -11.97 -12.41 7.40
C PRO A 248 -10.64 -11.98 8.02
N ASP A 249 -10.22 -10.73 7.79
CA ASP A 249 -8.99 -10.12 8.33
C ASP A 249 -8.80 -10.25 9.85
N ARG A 250 -9.89 -10.48 10.60
CA ARG A 250 -9.87 -10.69 12.06
C ARG A 250 -9.41 -12.09 12.47
N ASP A 251 -9.38 -13.06 11.56
CA ASP A 251 -8.79 -14.38 11.77
C ASP A 251 -7.26 -14.27 11.58
N GLU A 252 -6.48 -14.87 12.48
CA GLU A 252 -5.01 -14.84 12.41
C GLU A 252 -4.45 -15.40 11.08
N ARG A 253 -5.19 -16.31 10.45
CA ARG A 253 -4.88 -16.92 9.14
C ARG A 253 -5.45 -16.12 7.96
N GLY A 254 -6.35 -15.17 8.23
CA GLY A 254 -7.08 -14.34 7.27
C GLY A 254 -6.22 -13.29 6.55
N ARG A 255 -5.01 -13.68 6.13
CA ARG A 255 -4.09 -12.80 5.41
C ARG A 255 -4.66 -12.43 4.03
N PRO A 256 -4.35 -11.24 3.51
CA PRO A 256 -4.78 -10.78 2.19
C PRO A 256 -3.99 -11.47 1.06
N GLU A 257 -4.12 -12.78 0.96
CA GLU A 257 -3.47 -13.64 -0.04
C GLU A 257 -4.50 -14.09 -1.08
N ILE A 258 -4.08 -14.27 -2.34
CA ILE A 258 -4.99 -14.69 -3.43
C ILE A 258 -5.74 -15.99 -3.07
N SER A 259 -5.07 -16.94 -2.41
CA SER A 259 -5.67 -18.21 -1.97
C SER A 259 -6.72 -18.08 -0.85
N ASN A 260 -6.79 -16.91 -0.19
CA ASN A 260 -7.84 -16.51 0.74
C ASN A 260 -8.89 -15.59 0.09
N GLY A 261 -8.83 -15.37 -1.22
CA GLY A 261 -9.67 -14.42 -1.93
C GLY A 261 -10.56 -15.06 -2.99
N LEU A 262 -11.79 -14.57 -3.10
CA LEU A 262 -12.73 -14.89 -4.18
C LEU A 262 -13.08 -13.62 -4.94
N SER A 263 -12.94 -13.63 -6.27
CA SER A 263 -13.48 -12.55 -7.10
C SER A 263 -15.00 -12.73 -7.23
N LEU A 264 -15.81 -11.87 -6.63
CA LEU A 264 -17.27 -11.98 -6.63
C LEU A 264 -17.91 -10.69 -7.17
N CYS A 265 -19.03 -10.77 -7.90
CA CYS A 265 -19.79 -9.56 -8.20
C CYS A 265 -20.52 -9.07 -6.94
N LYS A 266 -20.98 -7.80 -6.94
CA LYS A 266 -21.66 -7.18 -5.79
C LYS A 266 -22.75 -8.06 -5.16
N LEU A 267 -23.58 -8.71 -5.98
CA LEU A 267 -24.64 -9.61 -5.53
C LEU A 267 -24.09 -10.84 -4.78
N HIS A 268 -23.17 -11.58 -5.41
CA HIS A 268 -22.61 -12.79 -4.82
C HIS A 268 -21.70 -12.50 -3.62
N HIS A 269 -21.01 -11.37 -3.63
CA HIS A 269 -20.21 -10.92 -2.49
C HIS A 269 -21.11 -10.67 -1.28
N GLY A 270 -22.18 -9.87 -1.44
CA GLY A 270 -23.15 -9.63 -0.38
C GLY A 270 -23.81 -10.90 0.13
N ALA A 271 -24.21 -11.81 -0.77
CA ALA A 271 -24.80 -13.09 -0.39
C ALA A 271 -23.82 -14.00 0.38
N PHE A 272 -22.54 -14.01 -0.02
CA PHE A 272 -21.50 -14.78 0.65
C PHE A 272 -21.19 -14.23 2.05
N ASP A 273 -21.08 -12.91 2.19
CA ASP A 273 -20.76 -12.24 3.47
C ASP A 273 -21.87 -12.34 4.50
N THR A 274 -23.13 -12.38 4.04
CA THR A 274 -24.34 -12.50 4.88
C THR A 274 -24.76 -13.96 5.12
N ASP A 275 -23.91 -14.91 4.74
CA ASP A 275 -24.14 -16.34 4.92
C ASP A 275 -25.45 -16.81 4.22
N LEU A 276 -25.84 -16.16 3.12
CA LEU A 276 -26.93 -16.58 2.22
C LEU A 276 -26.43 -17.50 1.10
N LEU A 277 -25.15 -17.40 0.77
CA LEU A 277 -24.43 -18.26 -0.17
C LEU A 277 -23.23 -18.88 0.55
N GLY A 278 -23.20 -20.20 0.63
CA GLY A 278 -22.06 -20.98 1.12
C GLY A 278 -21.27 -21.59 -0.04
N ILE A 279 -19.99 -21.85 0.19
CA ILE A 279 -19.14 -22.58 -0.76
C ILE A 279 -18.48 -23.71 0.02
N ARG A 280 -18.79 -24.95 -0.36
CA ARG A 280 -18.22 -26.16 0.24
C ARG A 280 -16.72 -26.27 -0.01
N PRO A 281 -15.98 -27.08 0.76
CA PRO A 281 -14.54 -27.29 0.56
C PRO A 281 -14.15 -27.83 -0.83
N ASP A 282 -15.09 -28.50 -1.51
CA ASP A 282 -14.95 -29.00 -2.88
C ASP A 282 -15.36 -27.97 -3.96
N GLY A 283 -15.71 -26.75 -3.56
CA GLY A 283 -16.09 -25.65 -4.45
C GLY A 283 -17.54 -25.68 -4.91
N ILE A 284 -18.39 -26.55 -4.35
CA ILE A 284 -19.83 -26.57 -4.63
C ILE A 284 -20.54 -25.45 -3.89
N ILE A 285 -21.38 -24.71 -4.61
CA ILE A 285 -22.15 -23.58 -4.10
C ILE A 285 -23.42 -24.12 -3.43
N GLU A 286 -23.71 -23.64 -2.24
CA GLU A 286 -24.97 -23.85 -1.53
C GLU A 286 -25.66 -22.53 -1.24
N ILE A 287 -26.98 -22.54 -1.28
CA ILE A 287 -27.81 -21.38 -0.99
C ILE A 287 -28.60 -21.70 0.27
N ALA A 288 -28.68 -20.73 1.19
CA ALA A 288 -29.36 -20.92 2.47
C ALA A 288 -30.81 -21.41 2.27
N PRO A 289 -31.29 -22.41 3.02
CA PRO A 289 -32.65 -22.96 2.86
C PRO A 289 -33.75 -21.91 2.93
N ARG A 290 -33.61 -20.93 3.84
CA ARG A 290 -34.53 -19.78 3.94
C ARG A 290 -34.68 -19.01 2.64
N LEU A 291 -33.57 -18.80 1.91
CA LEU A 291 -33.57 -18.06 0.66
C LEU A 291 -34.14 -18.91 -0.49
N LEU A 292 -33.92 -20.24 -0.47
CA LEU A 292 -34.52 -21.15 -1.45
C LEU A 292 -36.05 -21.19 -1.37
N ALA A 293 -36.62 -21.03 -0.16
CA ALA A 293 -38.06 -21.04 0.08
C ALA A 293 -38.79 -19.75 -0.37
N GLU A 294 -38.09 -18.61 -0.43
CA GLU A 294 -38.64 -17.36 -0.94
C GLU A 294 -39.04 -17.50 -2.41
N ARG A 295 -39.86 -16.60 -2.95
CA ARG A 295 -40.13 -16.51 -4.40
C ARG A 295 -40.22 -15.04 -4.76
N ASP A 296 -39.38 -14.61 -5.69
CA ASP A 296 -39.31 -13.20 -6.09
C ASP A 296 -38.81 -13.10 -7.54
N GLY A 297 -38.43 -11.90 -7.96
CA GLY A 297 -38.02 -11.56 -9.31
C GLY A 297 -36.80 -12.34 -9.83
N PRO A 298 -36.48 -12.15 -11.13
CA PRO A 298 -35.48 -12.93 -11.84
C PRO A 298 -34.08 -12.87 -11.24
N THR A 299 -33.73 -11.79 -10.54
CA THR A 299 -32.44 -11.67 -9.85
C THR A 299 -32.28 -12.71 -8.74
N LEU A 300 -33.31 -12.97 -7.95
CA LEU A 300 -33.26 -13.99 -6.91
C LEU A 300 -33.20 -15.39 -7.52
N GLU A 301 -34.08 -15.66 -8.49
CA GLU A 301 -34.21 -16.99 -9.10
C GLU A 301 -32.99 -17.38 -9.93
N TYR A 302 -32.57 -16.53 -10.87
CA TYR A 302 -31.47 -16.85 -11.79
C TYR A 302 -30.11 -16.36 -11.29
N GLY A 303 -30.10 -15.24 -10.55
CA GLY A 303 -28.88 -14.60 -10.09
C GLY A 303 -28.32 -15.18 -8.79
N LEU A 304 -29.11 -15.92 -8.00
CA LEU A 304 -28.65 -16.60 -6.78
C LEU A 304 -29.04 -18.08 -6.77
N LYS A 305 -30.34 -18.39 -6.70
CA LYS A 305 -30.81 -19.78 -6.53
C LYS A 305 -30.38 -20.71 -7.65
N GLY A 306 -30.34 -20.19 -8.88
CA GLY A 306 -29.88 -20.93 -10.06
C GLY A 306 -28.42 -21.42 -9.96
N PHE A 307 -27.64 -21.02 -8.96
CA PHE A 307 -26.30 -21.52 -8.68
C PHE A 307 -26.21 -22.59 -7.60
N ALA A 308 -27.31 -22.89 -6.90
CA ALA A 308 -27.35 -23.96 -5.91
C ALA A 308 -26.92 -25.30 -6.52
N GLY A 309 -26.00 -26.00 -5.85
CA GLY A 309 -25.45 -27.29 -6.28
C GLY A 309 -24.44 -27.21 -7.43
N LYS A 310 -24.15 -26.03 -7.99
CA LYS A 310 -23.15 -25.86 -9.05
C LYS A 310 -21.76 -25.66 -8.44
N ALA A 311 -20.73 -26.10 -9.17
CA ALA A 311 -19.35 -25.74 -8.83
C ALA A 311 -19.08 -24.26 -9.14
N LEU A 312 -18.09 -23.67 -8.48
CA LEU A 312 -17.52 -22.39 -8.89
C LEU A 312 -17.16 -22.41 -10.38
N SER A 313 -17.68 -21.45 -11.12
CA SER A 313 -17.52 -21.37 -12.58
C SER A 313 -16.13 -20.95 -13.02
N ILE A 314 -15.40 -20.20 -12.18
CA ILE A 314 -14.02 -19.76 -12.43
C ILE A 314 -13.18 -20.09 -11.20
N LEU A 315 -12.01 -20.67 -11.46
CA LEU A 315 -10.93 -20.82 -10.51
C LEU A 315 -9.66 -20.21 -11.10
N PRO A 316 -8.72 -19.74 -10.27
CA PRO A 316 -7.42 -19.32 -10.76
C PRO A 316 -6.70 -20.43 -11.52
N GLU A 317 -6.05 -20.06 -12.63
CA GLU A 317 -5.28 -20.97 -13.47
C GLU A 317 -4.13 -21.60 -12.69
N ALA A 318 -3.41 -20.77 -11.92
CA ALA A 318 -2.32 -21.21 -11.06
C ALA A 318 -2.88 -21.97 -9.84
N PRO A 319 -2.50 -23.25 -9.61
CA PRO A 319 -3.00 -24.04 -8.49
C PRO A 319 -2.75 -23.41 -7.11
N ALA A 320 -1.60 -22.75 -6.92
CA ALA A 320 -1.24 -22.07 -5.68
C ALA A 320 -2.13 -20.86 -5.36
N HIS A 321 -2.86 -20.33 -6.34
CA HIS A 321 -3.78 -19.21 -6.17
C HIS A 321 -5.22 -19.64 -5.92
N ARG A 322 -5.53 -20.94 -6.06
CA ARG A 322 -6.89 -21.42 -5.84
C ARG A 322 -7.28 -21.27 -4.36
N PRO A 323 -8.59 -21.14 -4.07
CA PRO A 323 -9.10 -21.10 -2.70
C PRO A 323 -8.54 -22.24 -1.87
N ARG A 324 -7.99 -21.92 -0.69
CA ARG A 324 -7.54 -22.97 0.22
C ARG A 324 -8.73 -23.76 0.73
N ARG A 325 -8.64 -25.08 0.64
CA ARG A 325 -9.71 -25.99 1.07
C ARG A 325 -10.03 -25.80 2.55
N GLU A 326 -9.01 -25.69 3.40
CA GLU A 326 -9.17 -25.47 4.84
C GLU A 326 -9.89 -24.15 5.18
N TYR A 327 -9.75 -23.12 4.33
CA TYR A 327 -10.38 -21.82 4.54
C TYR A 327 -11.86 -21.88 4.14
N LEU A 328 -12.14 -22.54 3.00
CA LEU A 328 -13.51 -22.81 2.58
C LEU A 328 -14.25 -23.66 3.61
N GLU A 329 -13.60 -24.65 4.20
CA GLU A 329 -14.19 -25.51 5.24
C GLU A 329 -14.61 -24.71 6.47
N ALA A 330 -13.69 -23.94 7.06
CA ALA A 330 -14.00 -23.10 8.21
C ALA A 330 -15.09 -22.04 7.88
N ARG A 331 -15.06 -21.45 6.68
CA ARG A 331 -16.10 -20.49 6.25
C ARG A 331 -17.46 -21.17 6.04
N TYR A 332 -17.47 -22.38 5.51
CA TYR A 332 -18.67 -23.16 5.26
C TYR A 332 -19.31 -23.68 6.54
N GLU A 333 -18.52 -24.07 7.54
CA GLU A 333 -19.03 -24.41 8.88
C GLU A 333 -19.80 -23.25 9.49
N ARG A 334 -19.29 -22.02 9.38
CA ARG A 334 -20.02 -20.81 9.82
C ARG A 334 -21.36 -20.66 9.07
N PHE A 335 -21.35 -20.80 7.75
CA PHE A 335 -22.57 -20.75 6.93
C PHE A 335 -23.63 -21.76 7.41
N ARG A 336 -23.20 -22.99 7.74
CA ARG A 336 -24.10 -24.04 8.26
C ARG A 336 -24.68 -23.74 9.65
N MET A 337 -24.01 -22.94 10.47
CA MET A 337 -24.52 -22.54 11.80
C MET A 337 -25.57 -21.44 11.72
N THR A 338 -25.56 -20.65 10.65
CA THR A 338 -26.50 -19.53 10.42
C THR A 338 -27.70 -19.89 9.53
N GLY A 339 -27.62 -21.03 8.85
CA GLY A 339 -28.53 -21.45 7.77
C GLY A 339 -29.70 -22.31 8.20
#